data_AF-A0A316DBD6-F1
#
_entry.id   AF-A0A316DBD6-F1
#
_cell.length_a   1.000
_cell.length_b   1.000
_cell.length_c   1.000
_cell.angle_alpha   90.00
_cell.angle_beta   90.00
_cell.angle_gamma   90.00
#
_symmetry.space_group_name_H-M   'P 1'
#
loop_
_entity.id
_entity.type
_entity.pdbx_description
1 polymer ?
#
loop_
_entity_poly.entity_id
_entity_poly.type
_entity_poly.pdbx_seq_one_letter_code
_entity_poly.pdbx_strand_id
1 'polypeptide(L)'
;MMWHKFVETVLRDDEARFNLEVRCANTDDLTAWLYATVQLIFGHDALLAQAWAESGAGKKALVEPVLEQLSMLRWLEPGRFFDRRVAIPLQEVNLAVFHSGWYYLIPVSASTTLQELDAYATSILAGPTEAGGGTVEAVLGQTPRRLQKSLREQLPAQTLEGLKALRSAPILLNWSLQASKQRLRDIRNGRRGGNDHPLVLFRTESSIVFDISHVMFDGVWAKRIVDVLTEVATQVERTAPVPATTPLKSLRLESGSNFPVPTRSSEVTAEATGIRLQAMQELRKRLAAQGIKVTVNDFLIWARFVHAREYKPSARALAVLEQAGEKWAAQICKSWEQERRKPPSLMILVDVFKRDPRLRLYPMTIQSDGREELAALSARLQQKIASARNGKSFATHAGQLLVWTPPFLRPLSVWASEQLRPFQSRIQADEVFSNLGSVGEHSSISRFTSARGRVQSQTRVWGMVTTREGVLYVTLRDFQPHVQHLSPKLAQTLTQDYLDAYTATVNRLIERFS
;
A
#
# COMPACT_ATOMS: atom_id res chain seq x y z
N MET A 1 -13.85 -10.66 29.31
CA MET A 1 -14.78 -11.26 28.31
C MET A 1 -14.67 -10.56 26.96
N MET A 2 -13.43 -10.27 26.54
CA MET A 2 -13.07 -9.66 25.26
C MET A 2 -12.96 -10.80 24.23
N TRP A 3 -13.15 -10.54 22.94
CA TRP A 3 -12.40 -11.26 21.88
C TRP A 3 -12.98 -12.45 21.07
N HIS A 4 -14.30 -12.68 20.94
CA HIS A 4 -14.77 -13.67 19.93
C HIS A 4 -15.35 -13.05 18.66
N LYS A 5 -14.69 -13.40 17.55
CA LYS A 5 -15.12 -13.41 16.15
C LYS A 5 -14.91 -12.16 15.34
N PHE A 6 -13.65 -11.74 15.36
CA PHE A 6 -12.87 -11.11 14.27
C PHE A 6 -12.89 -11.88 12.92
N VAL A 7 -13.84 -12.77 12.66
CA VAL A 7 -13.78 -13.70 11.53
C VAL A 7 -15.18 -13.89 11.00
N GLU A 8 -15.47 -13.31 9.82
CA GLU A 8 -15.79 -14.13 8.64
C GLU A 8 -15.98 -13.28 7.36
N THR A 9 -15.01 -13.46 6.45
CA THR A 9 -15.15 -13.44 4.97
C THR A 9 -14.83 -12.13 4.22
N VAL A 10 -13.53 -11.93 3.96
CA VAL A 10 -12.97 -11.14 2.86
C VAL A 10 -12.87 -12.03 1.62
N LEU A 11 -13.54 -11.64 0.53
CA LEU A 11 -13.44 -12.15 -0.85
C LEU A 11 -13.55 -10.92 -1.76
N ARG A 12 -12.83 -10.71 -2.87
CA ARG A 12 -11.78 -11.38 -3.65
C ARG A 12 -11.23 -10.29 -4.59
N ASP A 13 -9.93 -10.08 -4.64
CA ASP A 13 -9.18 -9.73 -5.86
C ASP A 13 -7.69 -9.59 -5.55
N ASP A 14 -6.87 -10.34 -6.28
CA ASP A 14 -5.45 -10.53 -6.07
C ASP A 14 -4.59 -9.45 -6.76
N GLU A 15 -3.37 -9.26 -6.22
CA GLU A 15 -2.30 -8.33 -6.65
C GLU A 15 -2.20 -6.98 -5.91
N ALA A 16 -2.47 -6.97 -4.64
CA ALA A 16 -2.38 -5.79 -3.79
C ALA A 16 -0.96 -5.69 -3.17
N ARG A 17 -0.19 -4.59 -3.34
CA ARG A 17 1.12 -4.34 -2.67
C ARG A 17 1.30 -2.90 -2.14
N PHE A 18 1.85 -2.71 -0.93
CA PHE A 18 2.25 -1.43 -0.33
C PHE A 18 3.68 -1.07 -0.72
N ASN A 19 4.03 0.21 -0.87
CA ASN A 19 5.44 0.64 -1.00
C ASN A 19 5.81 1.68 0.06
N LEU A 20 6.91 1.50 0.80
CA LEU A 20 7.37 2.37 1.91
C LEU A 20 8.86 2.73 1.77
N GLU A 21 9.31 3.97 1.97
CA GLU A 21 10.73 4.38 1.75
C GLU A 21 11.50 4.78 3.04
N VAL A 22 12.76 4.31 3.24
CA VAL A 22 13.62 4.43 4.48
C VAL A 22 15.12 4.71 4.21
N ARG A 23 15.86 5.63 4.88
CA ARG A 23 17.25 6.05 4.46
C ARG A 23 18.46 5.11 4.74
N CYS A 24 19.48 4.97 3.83
CA CYS A 24 20.69 4.07 3.97
C CYS A 24 22.01 4.54 3.26
N ALA A 25 23.20 3.92 3.54
CA ALA A 25 24.54 4.18 2.94
C ALA A 25 25.56 2.96 2.82
N ASN A 26 26.03 2.66 1.57
CA ASN A 26 26.91 1.59 0.97
C ASN A 26 27.42 0.31 1.71
N THR A 27 27.79 -0.72 0.93
CA THR A 27 28.33 -2.10 1.21
C THR A 27 27.91 -2.75 2.53
N ASP A 28 28.32 -2.19 3.66
CA ASP A 28 27.79 -2.45 5.00
C ASP A 28 26.26 -2.47 5.02
N ASP A 29 25.65 -1.62 4.18
CA ASP A 29 24.20 -1.64 3.93
C ASP A 29 23.68 -3.03 3.53
N LEU A 30 24.31 -3.70 2.56
CA LEU A 30 23.78 -4.98 2.07
C LEU A 30 23.84 -6.02 3.18
N THR A 31 24.97 -6.10 3.89
CA THR A 31 25.15 -7.00 5.05
C THR A 31 24.11 -6.71 6.13
N ALA A 32 23.87 -5.44 6.47
CA ALA A 32 22.89 -5.05 7.47
C ALA A 32 21.45 -5.44 7.08
N TRP A 33 21.07 -5.20 5.82
CA TRP A 33 19.74 -5.57 5.32
C TRP A 33 19.56 -7.08 5.15
N LEU A 34 20.63 -7.80 4.77
CA LEU A 34 20.65 -9.27 4.81
C LEU A 34 20.38 -9.76 6.23
N TYR A 35 21.12 -9.23 7.21
CA TYR A 35 20.97 -9.63 8.62
C TYR A 35 19.57 -9.33 9.15
N ALA A 36 19.05 -8.12 8.94
CA ALA A 36 17.70 -7.76 9.33
C ALA A 36 16.65 -8.71 8.72
N THR A 37 16.86 -9.09 7.46
CA THR A 37 15.97 -10.03 6.76
C THR A 37 16.04 -11.44 7.36
N VAL A 38 17.23 -11.95 7.69
CA VAL A 38 17.38 -13.24 8.38
C VAL A 38 16.69 -13.19 9.76
N GLN A 39 16.95 -12.15 10.54
CA GLN A 39 16.29 -11.97 11.85
C GLN A 39 14.76 -11.91 11.72
N LEU A 40 14.24 -11.24 10.69
CA LEU A 40 12.81 -11.23 10.43
C LEU A 40 12.29 -12.63 10.07
N ILE A 41 12.96 -13.38 9.19
CA ILE A 41 12.53 -14.73 8.77
C ILE A 41 12.41 -15.66 9.97
N PHE A 42 13.42 -15.70 10.85
CA PHE A 42 13.47 -16.62 11.98
C PHE A 42 12.78 -16.07 13.25
N GLY A 43 12.60 -14.76 13.35
CA GLY A 43 11.87 -14.08 14.44
C GLY A 43 10.41 -13.76 14.11
N HIS A 44 9.95 -14.05 12.90
CA HIS A 44 8.65 -13.63 12.38
C HIS A 44 7.48 -14.01 13.27
N ASP A 45 7.43 -15.28 13.69
CA ASP A 45 6.30 -15.81 14.44
C ASP A 45 6.25 -15.23 15.85
N ALA A 46 7.42 -14.97 16.46
CA ALA A 46 7.53 -14.27 17.73
C ALA A 46 7.05 -12.81 17.60
N LEU A 47 7.45 -12.11 16.53
CA LEU A 47 7.00 -10.75 16.25
C LEU A 47 5.49 -10.69 16.05
N LEU A 48 4.91 -11.64 15.31
CA LEU A 48 3.47 -11.75 15.10
C LEU A 48 2.75 -11.99 16.44
N ALA A 49 3.25 -12.93 17.24
CA ALA A 49 2.69 -13.25 18.54
C ALA A 49 2.72 -12.03 19.48
N GLN A 50 3.81 -11.26 19.48
CA GLN A 50 3.93 -10.03 20.25
C GLN A 50 2.95 -8.96 19.77
N ALA A 51 2.93 -8.65 18.47
CA ALA A 51 2.02 -7.65 17.91
C ALA A 51 0.54 -8.02 18.16
N TRP A 52 0.24 -9.31 18.09
CA TRP A 52 -1.08 -9.83 18.44
C TRP A 52 -1.40 -9.58 19.92
N ALA A 53 -0.47 -9.91 20.84
CA ALA A 53 -0.64 -9.66 22.26
C ALA A 53 -0.85 -8.16 22.59
N GLU A 54 -0.06 -7.28 21.98
CA GLU A 54 -0.15 -5.82 22.14
C GLU A 54 -1.48 -5.24 21.64
N SER A 55 -2.10 -5.87 20.64
CA SER A 55 -3.39 -5.42 20.10
C SER A 55 -4.58 -5.59 21.07
N GLY A 56 -4.34 -6.08 22.29
CA GLY A 56 -5.38 -6.37 23.29
C GLY A 56 -6.18 -7.63 22.93
N ALA A 57 -5.59 -8.50 22.11
CA ALA A 57 -6.22 -9.67 21.54
C ALA A 57 -6.33 -10.87 22.46
N GLY A 58 -7.03 -10.69 23.58
CA GLY A 58 -7.08 -11.61 24.71
C GLY A 58 -7.69 -13.01 24.47
N LYS A 59 -7.61 -13.61 23.27
CA LYS A 59 -7.95 -15.02 23.06
C LYS A 59 -6.85 -15.79 22.32
N LYS A 60 -6.17 -16.66 23.08
CA LYS A 60 -5.17 -17.62 22.60
C LYS A 60 -5.67 -18.50 21.43
N ALA A 61 -6.96 -18.84 21.39
CA ALA A 61 -7.54 -19.76 20.41
C ALA A 61 -7.60 -19.25 18.95
N LEU A 62 -7.31 -17.96 18.69
CA LEU A 62 -7.28 -17.40 17.34
C LEU A 62 -5.85 -17.09 16.85
N VAL A 63 -4.82 -17.42 17.64
CA VAL A 63 -3.44 -17.10 17.33
C VAL A 63 -2.94 -17.92 16.15
N GLU A 64 -3.01 -19.25 16.22
CA GLU A 64 -2.45 -20.14 15.18
C GLU A 64 -3.01 -19.90 13.77
N PRO A 65 -4.35 -19.81 13.53
CA PRO A 65 -4.87 -19.54 12.18
C PRO A 65 -4.44 -18.18 11.65
N VAL A 66 -4.26 -17.19 12.54
CA VAL A 66 -3.80 -15.85 12.16
C VAL A 66 -2.30 -15.86 11.87
N LEU A 67 -1.50 -16.59 12.66
CA LEU A 67 -0.08 -16.81 12.39
C LEU A 67 0.10 -17.48 11.03
N GLU A 68 -0.67 -18.52 10.73
CA GLU A 68 -0.67 -19.16 9.42
C GLU A 68 -1.08 -18.21 8.30
N GLN A 69 -2.12 -17.39 8.53
CA GLN A 69 -2.61 -16.44 7.53
C GLN A 69 -1.63 -15.28 7.29
N LEU A 70 -0.89 -14.83 8.30
CA LEU A 70 0.04 -13.71 8.17
C LEU A 70 1.49 -14.16 7.96
N SER A 71 1.73 -15.48 7.88
CA SER A 71 3.05 -16.05 7.66
C SER A 71 3.66 -15.57 6.34
N MET A 72 4.86 -14.99 6.44
CA MET A 72 5.67 -14.63 5.28
C MET A 72 6.41 -15.82 4.66
N LEU A 73 6.45 -16.98 5.32
CA LEU A 73 7.11 -18.20 4.83
C LEU A 73 6.25 -18.90 3.77
N ARG A 74 5.80 -18.12 2.79
CA ARG A 74 4.90 -18.56 1.73
C ARG A 74 5.23 -17.82 0.44
N TRP A 75 4.95 -18.45 -0.69
CA TRP A 75 4.91 -17.76 -1.98
C TRP A 75 3.48 -17.81 -2.56
N LEU A 76 3.21 -16.91 -3.51
CA LEU A 76 1.93 -16.85 -4.20
C LEU A 76 1.98 -17.64 -5.49
N GLU A 77 1.14 -18.67 -5.58
CA GLU A 77 0.88 -19.37 -6.83
C GLU A 77 -0.29 -18.71 -7.56
N PRO A 78 -0.06 -18.19 -8.79
CA PRO A 78 -1.11 -17.55 -9.57
C PRO A 78 -2.30 -18.48 -9.82
N GLY A 79 -3.49 -18.08 -9.36
CA GLY A 79 -4.73 -18.79 -9.65
C GLY A 79 -5.64 -18.05 -10.63
N ARG A 80 -6.71 -18.73 -11.08
CA ARG A 80 -7.72 -18.12 -11.96
C ARG A 80 -8.54 -17.07 -11.23
N PHE A 81 -8.80 -17.31 -9.95
CA PHE A 81 -9.67 -16.48 -9.11
C PHE A 81 -9.02 -16.05 -7.80
N PHE A 82 -8.17 -16.90 -7.20
CA PHE A 82 -7.42 -16.63 -5.96
C PHE A 82 -5.98 -17.08 -6.15
N ASP A 83 -5.01 -16.29 -5.71
CA ASP A 83 -3.64 -16.75 -5.54
C ASP A 83 -3.60 -17.78 -4.39
N ARG A 84 -3.03 -18.96 -4.65
CA ARG A 84 -2.84 -19.97 -3.62
C ARG A 84 -1.55 -19.65 -2.87
N ARG A 85 -1.64 -19.56 -1.54
CA ARG A 85 -0.46 -19.39 -0.69
C ARG A 85 0.16 -20.76 -0.44
N VAL A 86 1.41 -20.95 -0.86
CA VAL A 86 2.13 -22.21 -0.71
C VAL A 86 3.23 -22.03 0.31
N ALA A 87 3.25 -22.89 1.34
CA ALA A 87 4.24 -22.82 2.41
C ALA A 87 5.65 -23.13 1.92
N ILE A 88 6.63 -22.47 2.51
CA ILE A 88 8.06 -22.70 2.32
C ILE A 88 8.56 -23.35 3.63
N PRO A 89 9.04 -24.60 3.61
CA PRO A 89 9.66 -25.19 4.79
C PRO A 89 10.84 -24.35 5.27
N LEU A 90 10.97 -24.16 6.58
CA LEU A 90 12.01 -23.30 7.14
C LEU A 90 13.42 -23.78 6.78
N GLN A 91 13.61 -25.10 6.59
CA GLN A 91 14.89 -25.70 6.19
C GLN A 91 15.24 -25.44 4.72
N GLU A 92 14.26 -25.09 3.90
CA GLU A 92 14.41 -24.83 2.47
C GLU A 92 14.47 -23.32 2.17
N VAL A 93 14.33 -22.47 3.18
CA VAL A 93 14.24 -21.02 3.00
C VAL A 93 15.57 -20.46 2.52
N ASN A 94 15.50 -19.64 1.48
CA ASN A 94 16.62 -18.87 0.97
C ASN A 94 16.31 -17.38 1.10
N LEU A 95 17.34 -16.54 1.07
CA LEU A 95 17.20 -15.13 0.77
C LEU A 95 17.60 -14.90 -0.69
N ALA A 96 16.83 -14.10 -1.43
CA ALA A 96 17.18 -13.74 -2.80
C ALA A 96 17.71 -12.30 -2.87
N VAL A 97 18.86 -12.09 -3.52
CA VAL A 97 19.37 -10.75 -3.84
C VAL A 97 19.42 -10.60 -5.35
N PHE A 98 18.85 -9.52 -5.88
CA PHE A 98 19.02 -9.13 -7.28
C PHE A 98 20.08 -8.03 -7.39
N HIS A 99 21.16 -8.30 -8.12
CA HIS A 99 22.23 -7.33 -8.36
C HIS A 99 22.75 -7.48 -9.80
N SER A 100 22.83 -6.36 -10.51
CA SER A 100 23.45 -6.27 -11.85
C SER A 100 22.95 -7.30 -12.88
N GLY A 101 21.66 -7.59 -12.88
CA GLY A 101 21.02 -8.53 -13.83
C GLY A 101 20.92 -9.98 -13.33
N TRP A 102 21.51 -10.29 -12.18
CA TRP A 102 21.58 -11.63 -11.62
C TRP A 102 20.80 -11.72 -10.31
N TYR A 103 20.21 -12.89 -10.09
CA TYR A 103 19.65 -13.31 -8.82
C TYR A 103 20.66 -14.22 -8.10
N TYR A 104 20.89 -13.95 -6.83
CA TYR A 104 21.73 -14.76 -5.95
C TYR A 104 20.85 -15.35 -4.87
N LEU A 105 20.90 -16.67 -4.71
CA LEU A 105 20.19 -17.38 -3.63
C LEU A 105 21.17 -17.67 -2.50
N ILE A 106 20.84 -17.16 -1.33
CA ILE A 106 21.62 -17.32 -0.10
C ILE A 106 20.89 -18.33 0.79
N PRO A 107 21.47 -19.50 1.06
CA PRO A 107 20.93 -20.41 2.07
C PRO A 107 21.10 -19.75 3.44
N VAL A 108 20.01 -19.67 4.20
CA VAL A 108 20.01 -19.05 5.53
C VAL A 108 19.40 -20.00 6.56
N SER A 109 19.89 -19.91 7.78
CA SER A 109 19.40 -20.65 8.94
C SER A 109 19.34 -19.73 10.16
N ALA A 110 18.74 -20.19 11.24
CA ALA A 110 18.72 -19.44 12.51
C ALA A 110 20.13 -19.20 13.09
N SER A 111 21.14 -19.96 12.63
CA SER A 111 22.54 -19.83 13.05
C SER A 111 23.40 -19.02 12.08
N THR A 112 22.82 -18.46 11.00
CA THR A 112 23.57 -17.64 10.03
C THR A 112 24.14 -16.40 10.72
N THR A 113 25.46 -16.25 10.63
CA THR A 113 26.22 -15.21 11.32
C THR A 113 26.39 -13.97 10.47
N LEU A 114 26.69 -12.83 11.11
CA LEU A 114 26.98 -11.57 10.40
C LEU A 114 28.17 -11.72 9.43
N GLN A 115 29.20 -12.47 9.84
CA GLN A 115 30.40 -12.73 9.06
C GLN A 115 30.10 -13.50 7.76
N GLU A 116 29.23 -14.50 7.82
CA GLU A 116 28.78 -15.23 6.62
C GLU A 116 28.00 -14.33 5.68
N LEU A 117 27.10 -13.50 6.21
CA LEU A 117 26.34 -12.54 5.41
C LEU A 117 27.21 -11.49 4.74
N ASP A 118 28.28 -11.06 5.41
CA ASP A 118 29.26 -10.14 4.85
C ASP A 118 30.05 -10.76 3.69
N ALA A 119 30.48 -12.02 3.84
CA ALA A 119 31.12 -12.77 2.77
C ALA A 119 30.17 -12.94 1.56
N TYR A 120 28.87 -13.18 1.79
CA TYR A 120 27.86 -13.23 0.74
C TYR A 120 27.66 -11.87 0.06
N ALA A 121 27.54 -10.79 0.82
CA ALA A 121 27.40 -9.43 0.28
C ALA A 121 28.60 -9.08 -0.61
N THR A 122 29.81 -9.37 -0.16
CA THR A 122 31.06 -9.19 -0.92
C THR A 122 31.04 -9.99 -2.23
N SER A 123 30.64 -11.26 -2.18
CA SER A 123 30.52 -12.13 -3.36
C SER A 123 29.49 -11.61 -4.37
N ILE A 124 28.32 -11.15 -3.91
CA ILE A 124 27.26 -10.60 -4.75
C ILE A 124 27.70 -9.33 -5.47
N LEU A 125 28.41 -8.44 -4.76
CA LEU A 125 28.88 -7.17 -5.29
C LEU A 125 30.07 -7.33 -6.25
N ALA A 126 30.89 -8.36 -6.05
CA ALA A 126 31.96 -8.75 -6.96
C ALA A 126 31.47 -9.58 -8.17
N GLY A 127 30.21 -10.02 -8.16
CA GLY A 127 29.62 -10.84 -9.21
C GLY A 127 29.53 -10.13 -10.57
N PRO A 128 29.20 -10.88 -11.64
CA PRO A 128 29.15 -10.37 -13.00
C PRO A 128 28.21 -9.17 -13.14
N THR A 129 28.68 -8.15 -13.85
CA THR A 129 27.92 -6.97 -14.22
C THR A 129 27.51 -7.07 -15.69
N GLU A 130 26.25 -7.46 -15.94
CA GLU A 130 25.71 -7.45 -17.30
C GLU A 130 24.56 -6.45 -17.45
N ALA A 131 24.71 -5.54 -18.41
CA ALA A 131 23.67 -4.61 -18.81
C ALA A 131 22.62 -5.34 -19.67
N GLY A 132 21.75 -6.14 -19.06
CA GLY A 132 20.64 -6.74 -19.79
C GLY A 132 20.02 -7.96 -19.14
N GLY A 133 18.70 -8.02 -19.19
CA GLY A 133 17.94 -9.22 -18.77
C GLY A 133 16.52 -8.89 -18.34
N GLY A 134 15.93 -7.81 -18.89
CA GLY A 134 14.80 -6.97 -18.43
C GLY A 134 13.41 -7.56 -18.32
N THR A 135 13.16 -8.55 -19.15
CA THR A 135 11.87 -8.66 -19.82
C THR A 135 10.92 -9.58 -19.07
N VAL A 136 11.41 -10.67 -18.50
CA VAL A 136 10.56 -11.69 -17.88
C VAL A 136 9.75 -11.13 -16.72
N GLU A 137 10.40 -10.52 -15.73
CA GLU A 137 9.75 -10.04 -14.51
C GLU A 137 8.85 -8.84 -14.78
N ALA A 138 9.27 -7.95 -15.68
CA ALA A 138 8.47 -6.79 -16.08
C ALA A 138 7.15 -7.22 -16.73
N VAL A 139 7.22 -8.21 -17.64
CA VAL A 139 6.04 -8.75 -18.32
C VAL A 139 5.16 -9.52 -17.33
N LEU A 140 5.75 -10.39 -16.50
CA LEU A 140 4.99 -11.15 -15.49
C LEU A 140 4.28 -10.21 -14.52
N GLY A 141 4.96 -9.19 -13.99
CA GLY A 141 4.37 -8.22 -13.06
C GLY A 141 3.26 -7.35 -13.67
N GLN A 142 3.25 -7.16 -14.99
CA GLN A 142 2.20 -6.43 -15.70
C GLN A 142 1.04 -7.34 -16.15
N THR A 143 1.33 -8.62 -16.39
CA THR A 143 0.37 -9.60 -16.88
C THR A 143 -0.63 -9.99 -15.79
N PRO A 144 -1.96 -9.99 -16.06
CA PRO A 144 -2.96 -10.47 -15.10
C PRO A 144 -2.65 -11.89 -14.59
N ARG A 145 -2.81 -12.15 -13.28
CA ARG A 145 -2.57 -13.47 -12.66
C ARG A 145 -3.12 -14.65 -13.45
N ARG A 146 -4.38 -14.56 -13.89
CA ARG A 146 -5.05 -15.62 -14.68
C ARG A 146 -4.33 -16.00 -15.97
N LEU A 147 -3.49 -15.11 -16.52
CA LEU A 147 -2.71 -15.34 -17.75
C LEU A 147 -1.25 -15.69 -17.45
N GLN A 148 -0.76 -15.50 -16.22
CA GLN A 148 0.64 -15.75 -15.88
C GLN A 148 1.02 -17.22 -16.00
N LYS A 149 0.09 -18.17 -15.78
CA LYS A 149 0.37 -19.60 -15.99
C LYS A 149 0.76 -19.88 -17.45
N SER A 150 -0.11 -19.52 -18.38
CA SER A 150 0.12 -19.70 -19.82
C SER A 150 1.33 -18.90 -20.33
N LEU A 151 1.62 -17.77 -19.71
CA LEU A 151 2.82 -16.98 -20.02
C LEU A 151 4.10 -17.67 -19.54
N ARG A 152 4.10 -18.25 -18.33
CA ARG A 152 5.26 -18.99 -17.81
C ARG A 152 5.55 -20.24 -18.63
N GLU A 153 4.53 -20.90 -19.16
CA GLU A 153 4.69 -22.05 -20.05
C GLU A 153 5.45 -21.72 -21.35
N GLN A 154 5.59 -20.44 -21.72
CA GLN A 154 6.37 -19.98 -22.86
C GLN A 154 7.85 -19.68 -22.54
N LEU A 155 8.24 -19.77 -21.26
CA LEU A 155 9.60 -19.46 -20.83
C LEU A 155 10.55 -20.65 -21.08
N PRO A 156 11.84 -20.40 -21.35
CA PRO A 156 12.85 -21.45 -21.41
C PRO A 156 12.91 -22.27 -20.11
N ALA A 157 13.26 -23.56 -20.22
CA ALA A 157 13.36 -24.46 -19.06
C ALA A 157 14.28 -23.92 -17.96
N GLN A 158 15.42 -23.32 -18.33
CA GLN A 158 16.35 -22.71 -17.37
C GLN A 158 15.70 -21.55 -16.58
N THR A 159 14.93 -20.69 -17.25
CA THR A 159 14.20 -19.60 -16.61
C THR A 159 13.08 -20.12 -15.70
N LEU A 160 12.40 -21.20 -16.10
CA LEU A 160 11.40 -21.86 -15.25
C LEU A 160 12.02 -22.44 -13.98
N GLU A 161 13.18 -23.11 -14.09
CA GLU A 161 13.93 -23.58 -12.93
C GLU A 161 14.43 -22.43 -12.06
N GLY A 162 14.88 -21.32 -12.66
CA GLY A 162 15.23 -20.10 -11.94
C GLY A 162 14.05 -19.52 -11.16
N LEU A 163 12.86 -19.41 -11.78
CA LEU A 163 11.64 -18.96 -11.13
C LEU A 163 11.19 -19.91 -10.02
N LYS A 164 11.34 -21.23 -10.20
CA LYS A 164 11.06 -22.21 -9.14
C LYS A 164 12.01 -22.04 -7.97
N ALA A 165 13.30 -21.86 -8.22
CA ALA A 165 14.30 -21.65 -7.18
C ALA A 165 14.03 -20.33 -6.42
N LEU A 166 13.58 -19.27 -7.09
CA LEU A 166 13.18 -18.03 -6.40
C LEU A 166 12.01 -18.21 -5.44
N ARG A 167 11.15 -19.23 -5.59
CA ARG A 167 10.02 -19.48 -4.67
C ARG A 167 10.43 -19.88 -3.27
N SER A 168 11.67 -20.36 -3.08
CA SER A 168 12.20 -20.59 -1.74
C SER A 168 12.58 -19.30 -1.00
N ALA A 169 12.54 -18.15 -1.69
CA ALA A 169 12.88 -16.86 -1.11
C ALA A 169 11.62 -16.02 -0.80
N PRO A 170 11.11 -16.02 0.44
CA PRO A 170 9.96 -15.20 0.82
C PRO A 170 10.26 -13.69 0.76
N ILE A 171 11.54 -13.34 0.88
CA ILE A 171 12.03 -11.95 0.84
C ILE A 171 13.09 -11.82 -0.24
N LEU A 172 12.93 -10.80 -1.09
CA LEU A 172 13.86 -10.48 -2.17
C LEU A 172 14.42 -9.07 -1.99
N LEU A 173 15.74 -8.92 -2.03
CA LEU A 173 16.42 -7.64 -1.97
C LEU A 173 16.86 -7.26 -3.39
N ASN A 174 16.18 -6.30 -4.01
CA ASN A 174 16.62 -5.68 -5.23
C ASN A 174 17.67 -4.61 -4.92
N TRP A 175 18.93 -4.97 -5.12
CA TRP A 175 20.09 -4.15 -4.82
C TRP A 175 20.59 -3.31 -6.00
N SER A 176 19.76 -3.15 -7.05
CA SER A 176 20.05 -2.22 -8.13
C SER A 176 19.69 -0.80 -7.71
N LEU A 177 20.67 0.10 -7.72
CA LEU A 177 20.49 1.48 -7.26
C LEU A 177 19.42 2.20 -8.09
N GLN A 178 18.37 2.66 -7.43
CA GLN A 178 17.34 3.53 -8.00
C GLN A 178 17.55 4.99 -7.57
N ALA A 179 17.11 5.95 -8.38
CA ALA A 179 17.16 7.35 -7.96
C ALA A 179 16.12 7.63 -6.86
N SER A 180 16.47 8.33 -5.78
CA SER A 180 15.51 8.57 -4.69
C SER A 180 14.31 9.39 -5.13
N LYS A 181 14.50 10.28 -6.11
CA LYS A 181 13.44 11.11 -6.70
C LYS A 181 12.52 10.35 -7.66
N GLN A 182 12.86 9.11 -7.99
CA GLN A 182 12.01 8.25 -8.82
C GLN A 182 10.70 7.97 -8.08
N ARG A 183 9.58 7.91 -8.82
CA ARG A 183 8.28 7.61 -8.21
C ARG A 183 8.25 6.19 -7.70
N LEU A 184 7.45 5.94 -6.65
CA LEU A 184 7.33 4.61 -6.06
C LEU A 184 6.89 3.57 -7.08
N ARG A 185 5.97 3.93 -8.01
CA ARG A 185 5.59 3.08 -9.14
C ARG A 185 6.79 2.59 -9.93
N ASP A 186 7.68 3.50 -10.28
CA ASP A 186 8.73 3.23 -11.25
C ASP A 186 9.83 2.39 -10.59
N ILE A 187 10.12 2.64 -9.30
CA ILE A 187 10.97 1.79 -8.45
C ILE A 187 10.36 0.39 -8.36
N ARG A 188 9.08 0.33 -8.01
CA ARG A 188 8.30 -0.90 -7.87
C ARG A 188 8.21 -1.69 -9.17
N ASN A 189 8.18 -1.06 -10.33
CA ASN A 189 8.20 -1.74 -11.62
C ASN A 189 9.57 -2.36 -11.95
N GLY A 190 10.56 -2.23 -11.05
CA GLY A 190 11.79 -2.98 -11.05
C GLY A 190 11.59 -4.49 -10.87
N ARG A 191 12.71 -5.22 -10.72
CA ARG A 191 12.71 -6.68 -10.71
C ARG A 191 12.19 -7.26 -9.41
N ARG A 192 11.10 -8.02 -9.49
CA ARG A 192 10.41 -8.66 -8.35
C ARG A 192 10.41 -10.18 -8.37
N GLY A 193 11.35 -10.83 -9.06
CA GLY A 193 11.50 -12.30 -9.05
C GLY A 193 10.28 -13.09 -9.55
N GLY A 194 9.39 -12.46 -10.32
CA GLY A 194 8.15 -13.08 -10.84
C GLY A 194 6.85 -12.63 -10.16
N ASN A 195 6.91 -11.65 -9.23
CA ASN A 195 5.75 -11.08 -8.53
C ASN A 195 5.07 -12.03 -7.51
N ASP A 196 5.72 -13.14 -7.15
CA ASP A 196 5.15 -14.16 -6.25
C ASP A 196 5.57 -13.97 -4.77
N HIS A 197 6.53 -13.06 -4.53
CA HIS A 197 7.15 -12.88 -3.22
C HIS A 197 6.30 -12.01 -2.28
N PRO A 198 6.14 -12.39 -1.01
CA PRO A 198 5.52 -11.56 0.04
C PRO A 198 6.12 -10.17 0.17
N LEU A 199 7.46 -10.07 0.15
CA LEU A 199 8.17 -8.83 0.42
C LEU A 199 9.34 -8.65 -0.54
N VAL A 200 9.43 -7.48 -1.16
CA VAL A 200 10.57 -7.08 -1.99
C VAL A 200 11.10 -5.74 -1.49
N LEU A 201 12.41 -5.64 -1.26
CA LEU A 201 13.09 -4.41 -0.88
C LEU A 201 13.79 -3.85 -2.12
N PHE A 202 13.71 -2.54 -2.36
CA PHE A 202 14.45 -1.88 -3.44
C PHE A 202 15.39 -0.84 -2.88
N ARG A 203 16.66 -0.89 -3.25
CA ARG A 203 17.63 0.13 -2.87
C ARG A 203 17.50 1.38 -3.75
N THR A 204 17.53 2.54 -3.11
CA THR A 204 17.69 3.84 -3.75
C THR A 204 18.99 4.52 -3.31
N GLU A 205 19.35 5.63 -3.93
CA GLU A 205 20.51 6.47 -3.58
C GLU A 205 20.55 6.86 -2.11
N SER A 206 19.38 7.02 -1.49
CA SER A 206 19.30 7.51 -0.13
C SER A 206 18.39 6.68 0.74
N SER A 207 17.85 5.55 0.27
CA SER A 207 16.81 4.81 0.99
C SER A 207 16.55 3.37 0.50
N ILE A 208 15.63 2.66 1.16
CA ILE A 208 15.06 1.35 0.82
C ILE A 208 13.55 1.49 0.66
N VAL A 209 13.01 0.99 -0.44
CA VAL A 209 11.57 0.89 -0.69
C VAL A 209 11.06 -0.53 -0.41
N PHE A 210 10.11 -0.69 0.50
CA PHE A 210 9.48 -1.98 0.84
C PHE A 210 8.22 -2.20 0.04
N ASP A 211 8.25 -3.07 -0.96
CA ASP A 211 7.10 -3.53 -1.72
C ASP A 211 6.47 -4.78 -1.08
N ILE A 212 5.44 -4.57 -0.27
CA ILE A 212 4.83 -5.57 0.62
C ILE A 212 3.51 -6.07 0.03
N SER A 213 3.36 -7.37 -0.15
CA SER A 213 2.11 -7.99 -0.62
C SER A 213 0.98 -7.89 0.39
N HIS A 214 -0.08 -7.19 0.04
CA HIS A 214 -1.33 -7.18 0.80
C HIS A 214 -2.08 -8.52 0.75
N VAL A 215 -1.77 -9.36 -0.26
CA VAL A 215 -2.29 -10.72 -0.25
C VAL A 215 -1.74 -11.45 0.96
N MET A 216 -0.57 -11.08 1.48
CA MET A 216 0.03 -11.69 2.68
C MET A 216 -0.19 -10.85 3.95
N PHE A 217 -0.23 -9.53 3.84
CA PHE A 217 -0.14 -8.63 4.99
C PHE A 217 -1.20 -7.51 4.96
N ASP A 218 -1.65 -7.03 6.11
CA ASP A 218 -2.43 -5.78 6.17
C ASP A 218 -1.52 -4.55 6.36
N GLY A 219 -2.09 -3.35 6.36
CA GLY A 219 -1.31 -2.11 6.47
C GLY A 219 -0.63 -1.91 7.83
N VAL A 220 -1.24 -2.41 8.91
CA VAL A 220 -0.67 -2.31 10.27
C VAL A 220 0.51 -3.25 10.39
N TRP A 221 0.35 -4.47 9.91
CA TRP A 221 1.38 -5.49 9.91
C TRP A 221 2.53 -5.12 8.96
N ALA A 222 2.21 -4.60 7.76
CA ALA A 222 3.20 -4.06 6.84
C ALA A 222 4.05 -2.98 7.51
N LYS A 223 3.43 -2.03 8.23
CA LYS A 223 4.15 -1.01 8.98
C LYS A 223 5.07 -1.61 10.05
N ARG A 224 4.58 -2.60 10.83
CA ARG A 224 5.38 -3.23 11.89
C ARG A 224 6.60 -3.96 11.32
N ILE A 225 6.44 -4.69 10.21
CA ILE A 225 7.56 -5.33 9.50
C ILE A 225 8.61 -4.28 9.11
N VAL A 226 8.18 -3.15 8.54
CA VAL A 226 9.12 -2.09 8.14
C VAL A 226 9.85 -1.48 9.31
N ASP A 227 9.14 -1.19 10.41
CA ASP A 227 9.76 -0.63 11.61
C ASP A 227 10.83 -1.60 12.16
N VAL A 228 10.52 -2.90 12.28
CA VAL A 228 11.47 -3.91 12.79
C VAL A 228 12.67 -4.10 11.86
N LEU A 229 12.43 -4.27 10.56
CA LEU A 229 13.54 -4.45 9.61
C LEU A 229 14.47 -3.24 9.61
N THR A 230 13.90 -2.04 9.65
CA THR A 230 14.68 -0.80 9.72
C THR A 230 15.49 -0.75 11.00
N GLU A 231 14.85 -0.97 12.15
CA GLU A 231 15.50 -0.91 13.46
C GLU A 231 16.70 -1.87 13.50
N VAL A 232 16.48 -3.13 13.14
CA VAL A 232 17.55 -4.14 13.11
C VAL A 232 18.65 -3.75 12.13
N ALA A 233 18.32 -3.35 10.90
CA ALA A 233 19.32 -2.98 9.90
C ALA A 233 20.17 -1.77 10.35
N THR A 234 19.57 -0.80 11.06
CA THR A 234 20.29 0.38 11.53
C THR A 234 21.16 0.14 12.77
N GLN A 235 20.92 -0.94 13.50
CA GLN A 235 21.69 -1.32 14.70
C GLN A 235 22.90 -2.20 14.40
N VAL A 236 23.02 -2.75 13.18
CA VAL A 236 24.16 -3.59 12.80
C VAL A 236 25.44 -2.74 12.79
N GLU A 237 26.35 -3.04 13.71
CA GLU A 237 27.68 -2.45 13.74
C GLU A 237 28.53 -2.95 12.56
N ARG A 238 29.30 -2.05 11.98
CA ARG A 238 30.13 -2.32 10.81
C ARG A 238 31.34 -3.15 11.22
N THR A 239 31.46 -4.38 10.73
CA THR A 239 32.65 -5.20 10.91
C THR A 239 33.58 -5.06 9.71
N ALA A 240 34.87 -5.36 9.90
CA ALA A 240 35.81 -5.40 8.79
C ALA A 240 35.36 -6.44 7.73
N PRO A 241 35.47 -6.12 6.43
CA PRO A 241 34.99 -7.00 5.37
C PRO A 241 35.72 -8.34 5.39
N VAL A 242 34.95 -9.42 5.25
CA VAL A 242 35.44 -10.79 5.27
C VAL A 242 35.60 -11.28 3.82
N PRO A 243 36.72 -11.92 3.46
CA PRO A 243 36.90 -12.47 2.12
C PRO A 243 35.76 -13.41 1.74
N ALA A 244 35.29 -13.32 0.49
CA ALA A 244 34.29 -14.26 -0.03
C ALA A 244 34.86 -15.69 -0.04
N THR A 245 34.20 -16.63 0.64
CA THR A 245 34.68 -18.02 0.77
C THR A 245 33.79 -19.04 0.06
N THR A 246 32.54 -18.70 -0.27
CA THR A 246 31.59 -19.67 -0.85
C THR A 246 30.98 -19.13 -2.14
N PRO A 247 31.06 -19.85 -3.27
CA PRO A 247 30.37 -19.48 -4.48
C PRO A 247 28.85 -19.56 -4.26
N LEU A 248 28.16 -18.46 -4.50
CA LEU A 248 26.70 -18.40 -4.39
C LEU A 248 26.04 -18.97 -5.64
N LYS A 249 24.88 -19.61 -5.46
CA LYS A 249 24.04 -20.01 -6.58
C LYS A 249 23.47 -18.74 -7.23
N SER A 250 24.00 -18.40 -8.40
CA SER A 250 23.47 -17.33 -9.24
C SER A 250 22.52 -17.90 -10.30
N LEU A 251 21.50 -17.12 -10.66
CA LEU A 251 20.57 -17.46 -11.74
C LEU A 251 20.17 -16.20 -12.50
N ARG A 252 19.86 -16.38 -13.78
CA ARG A 252 19.38 -15.33 -14.67
C ARG A 252 18.01 -15.74 -15.22
N LEU A 253 17.11 -14.76 -15.31
CA LEU A 253 15.80 -14.95 -15.91
C LEU A 253 15.84 -14.42 -17.35
N GLU A 254 15.90 -15.34 -18.31
CA GLU A 254 15.98 -15.00 -19.73
C GLU A 254 14.62 -15.23 -20.40
N SER A 255 14.23 -14.27 -21.24
CA SER A 255 13.05 -14.40 -22.08
C SER A 255 13.41 -15.17 -23.34
N GLY A 256 12.59 -16.14 -23.73
CA GLY A 256 12.68 -16.73 -25.07
C GLY A 256 12.35 -15.70 -26.16
N SER A 257 12.74 -15.98 -27.41
CA SER A 257 12.52 -15.07 -28.55
C SER A 257 11.05 -14.71 -28.80
N ASN A 258 10.13 -15.61 -28.44
CA ASN A 258 8.69 -15.41 -28.60
C ASN A 258 8.00 -14.81 -27.37
N PHE A 259 8.75 -14.49 -26.32
CA PHE A 259 8.17 -13.98 -25.09
C PHE A 259 7.69 -12.53 -25.31
N PRO A 260 6.45 -12.19 -24.95
CA PRO A 260 5.88 -10.90 -25.29
C PRO A 260 6.67 -9.77 -24.64
N VAL A 261 6.92 -8.71 -25.40
CA VAL A 261 7.44 -7.44 -24.88
C VAL A 261 6.31 -6.74 -24.13
N PRO A 262 6.55 -6.15 -22.95
CA PRO A 262 5.48 -5.48 -22.21
C PRO A 262 4.97 -4.29 -23.01
N THR A 263 3.75 -4.40 -23.54
CA THR A 263 3.20 -3.46 -24.51
C THR A 263 2.68 -2.16 -23.91
N ARG A 264 2.50 -2.08 -22.58
CA ARG A 264 2.23 -0.85 -21.80
C ARG A 264 2.12 -1.15 -20.30
N SER A 265 2.78 -0.35 -19.45
CA SER A 265 2.35 -0.22 -18.06
C SER A 265 1.01 0.52 -18.03
N SER A 266 -0.08 -0.19 -17.75
CA SER A 266 -1.42 0.40 -17.60
C SER A 266 -1.57 1.23 -16.32
N GLU A 267 -0.59 1.15 -15.41
CA GLU A 267 -0.64 1.80 -14.11
C GLU A 267 -0.12 3.24 -14.17
N VAL A 268 -0.98 4.17 -13.78
CA VAL A 268 -0.68 5.60 -13.71
C VAL A 268 -0.71 6.02 -12.25
N THR A 269 0.36 6.64 -11.75
CA THR A 269 0.47 7.14 -10.38
C THR A 269 0.90 8.60 -10.34
N ALA A 270 0.40 9.35 -9.37
CA ALA A 270 0.87 10.68 -9.01
C ALA A 270 1.22 10.73 -7.52
N GLU A 271 2.14 11.61 -7.15
CA GLU A 271 2.59 11.84 -5.77
C GLU A 271 2.61 13.35 -5.49
N ALA A 272 2.18 13.77 -4.30
CA ALA A 272 2.18 15.17 -3.90
C ALA A 272 2.41 15.33 -2.39
N THR A 273 3.03 16.44 -1.99
CA THR A 273 3.35 16.80 -0.60
C THR A 273 2.83 18.17 -0.20
N GLY A 274 2.07 18.83 -1.08
CA GLY A 274 1.72 20.25 -0.94
C GLY A 274 0.69 20.58 0.15
N ILE A 275 0.19 19.61 0.92
CA ILE A 275 -0.81 19.87 1.97
C ILE A 275 -0.14 20.48 3.20
N ARG A 276 -0.62 21.63 3.66
CA ARG A 276 -0.11 22.34 4.84
C ARG A 276 -0.58 21.68 6.13
N LEU A 277 0.09 20.60 6.52
CA LEU A 277 -0.30 19.79 7.68
C LEU A 277 -0.31 20.59 9.00
N GLN A 278 0.67 21.47 9.22
CA GLN A 278 0.70 22.32 10.42
C GLN A 278 -0.54 23.21 10.53
N ALA A 279 -0.93 23.88 9.44
CA ALA A 279 -2.15 24.69 9.41
C ALA A 279 -3.40 23.84 9.67
N MET A 280 -3.45 22.61 9.13
CA MET A 280 -4.53 21.65 9.42
C MET A 280 -4.57 21.26 10.91
N GLN A 281 -3.41 21.04 11.54
CA GLN A 281 -3.31 20.70 12.96
C GLN A 281 -3.76 21.87 13.85
N GLU A 282 -3.38 23.11 13.52
CA GLU A 282 -3.82 24.30 14.25
C GLU A 282 -5.33 24.54 14.11
N LEU A 283 -5.88 24.32 12.91
CA LEU A 283 -7.32 24.32 12.71
C LEU A 283 -8.01 23.23 13.57
N ARG A 284 -7.49 22.01 13.59
CA ARG A 284 -8.02 20.92 14.44
C ARG A 284 -8.02 21.28 15.92
N LYS A 285 -6.94 21.88 16.42
CA LYS A 285 -6.84 22.34 17.82
C LYS A 285 -7.91 23.39 18.13
N ARG A 286 -8.10 24.39 17.26
CA ARG A 286 -9.12 25.43 17.42
C ARG A 286 -10.54 24.87 17.39
N LEU A 287 -10.85 23.98 16.45
CA LEU A 287 -12.14 23.30 16.39
C LEU A 287 -12.38 22.45 17.65
N ALA A 288 -11.35 21.74 18.14
CA ALA A 288 -11.45 20.95 19.36
C ALA A 288 -11.73 21.82 20.60
N ALA A 289 -11.14 23.03 20.68
CA ALA A 289 -11.44 24.01 21.74
C ALA A 289 -12.91 24.49 21.70
N GLN A 290 -13.57 24.38 20.55
CA GLN A 290 -15.01 24.65 20.36
C GLN A 290 -15.88 23.39 20.50
N GLY A 291 -15.31 22.27 20.97
CA GLY A 291 -16.02 21.00 21.13
C GLY A 291 -16.21 20.20 19.84
N ILE A 292 -15.58 20.60 18.73
CA ILE A 292 -15.67 19.94 17.42
C ILE A 292 -14.41 19.09 17.20
N LYS A 293 -14.53 17.77 17.30
CA LYS A 293 -13.41 16.84 17.10
C LYS A 293 -13.35 16.40 15.64
N VAL A 294 -12.27 16.76 14.95
CA VAL A 294 -12.01 16.40 13.54
C VAL A 294 -10.62 15.77 13.42
N THR A 295 -10.52 14.70 12.64
CA THR A 295 -9.27 14.00 12.31
C THR A 295 -8.68 14.50 10.99
N VAL A 296 -7.43 14.13 10.68
CA VAL A 296 -6.84 14.41 9.36
C VAL A 296 -7.62 13.71 8.25
N ASN A 297 -8.09 12.47 8.50
CA ASN A 297 -8.90 11.72 7.55
C ASN A 297 -10.18 12.46 7.18
N ASP A 298 -10.87 13.04 8.16
CA ASP A 298 -12.11 13.77 7.93
C ASP A 298 -11.87 14.96 6.97
N PHE A 299 -10.76 15.70 7.12
CA PHE A 299 -10.39 16.77 6.20
C PHE A 299 -10.09 16.25 4.79
N LEU A 300 -9.35 15.15 4.67
CA LEU A 300 -8.99 14.57 3.37
C LEU A 300 -10.21 14.04 2.62
N ILE A 301 -11.10 13.37 3.34
CA ILE A 301 -12.38 12.85 2.81
C ILE A 301 -13.26 14.02 2.39
N TRP A 302 -13.42 15.03 3.23
CA TRP A 302 -14.22 16.20 2.88
C TRP A 302 -13.66 16.93 1.66
N ALA A 303 -12.36 17.15 1.62
CA ALA A 303 -11.70 17.74 0.46
C ALA A 303 -11.94 16.92 -0.80
N ARG A 304 -12.06 15.60 -0.71
CA ARG A 304 -12.35 14.74 -1.87
C ARG A 304 -13.76 14.98 -2.40
N PHE A 305 -14.77 15.13 -1.53
CA PHE A 305 -16.13 15.48 -1.92
C PHE A 305 -16.19 16.87 -2.59
N VAL A 306 -15.52 17.87 -2.02
CA VAL A 306 -15.46 19.22 -2.61
C VAL A 306 -14.73 19.17 -3.96
N HIS A 307 -13.58 18.49 -4.01
CA HIS A 307 -12.77 18.35 -5.21
C HIS A 307 -13.52 17.63 -6.34
N ALA A 308 -14.31 16.58 -6.04
CA ALA A 308 -15.14 15.89 -7.03
C ALA A 308 -16.07 16.85 -7.78
N ARG A 309 -16.60 17.85 -7.07
CA ARG A 309 -17.60 18.79 -7.59
C ARG A 309 -16.95 20.01 -8.25
N GLU A 310 -15.83 20.46 -7.71
CA GLU A 310 -15.21 21.73 -8.09
C GLU A 310 -13.98 21.60 -8.98
N TYR A 311 -13.45 20.38 -9.19
CA TYR A 311 -12.26 20.19 -10.02
C TYR A 311 -12.46 20.81 -11.41
N LYS A 312 -11.53 21.68 -11.78
CA LYS A 312 -11.39 22.25 -13.12
C LYS A 312 -9.98 21.91 -13.62
N PRO A 313 -9.84 21.36 -14.84
CA PRO A 313 -8.53 21.08 -15.42
C PRO A 313 -7.69 22.35 -15.49
N SER A 314 -6.41 22.26 -15.12
CA SER A 314 -5.49 23.38 -15.34
C SER A 314 -5.16 23.54 -16.83
N ALA A 315 -4.47 24.63 -17.20
CA ALA A 315 -3.95 24.81 -18.57
C ALA A 315 -3.08 23.60 -19.01
N ARG A 316 -2.33 22.99 -18.08
CA ARG A 316 -1.52 21.80 -18.35
C ARG A 316 -2.40 20.60 -18.70
N ALA A 317 -3.50 20.39 -17.98
CA ALA A 317 -4.44 19.31 -18.29
C ALA A 317 -5.21 19.58 -19.59
N LEU A 318 -5.59 20.83 -19.87
CA LEU A 318 -6.23 21.19 -21.14
C LEU A 318 -5.31 20.88 -22.33
N ALA A 319 -4.02 21.23 -22.26
CA ALA A 319 -3.04 20.87 -23.28
C ALA A 319 -2.90 19.34 -23.48
N VAL A 320 -3.07 18.55 -22.41
CA VAL A 320 -3.11 17.08 -22.53
C VAL A 320 -4.35 16.61 -23.27
N LEU A 321 -5.51 17.22 -23.01
CA LEU A 321 -6.77 16.87 -23.69
C LEU A 321 -6.72 17.24 -25.18
N GLU A 322 -6.15 18.39 -25.52
CA GLU A 322 -5.90 18.78 -26.91
C GLU A 322 -5.02 17.75 -27.64
N GLN A 323 -3.90 17.33 -27.01
CA GLN A 323 -3.02 16.31 -27.57
C GLN A 323 -3.65 14.92 -27.64
N ALA A 324 -4.62 14.62 -26.79
CA ALA A 324 -5.36 13.35 -26.82
C ALA A 324 -6.31 13.27 -28.03
N GLY A 325 -6.67 14.41 -28.62
CA GLY A 325 -7.65 14.51 -29.70
C GLY A 325 -9.08 14.68 -29.19
N GLU A 326 -9.91 15.33 -30.02
CA GLU A 326 -11.27 15.79 -29.67
C GLU A 326 -12.17 14.69 -29.09
N LYS A 327 -12.14 13.50 -29.70
CA LYS A 327 -12.93 12.34 -29.25
C LYS A 327 -12.65 11.98 -27.79
N TRP A 328 -11.36 11.82 -27.44
CA TRP A 328 -10.96 11.41 -26.08
C TRP A 328 -11.10 12.55 -25.10
N ALA A 329 -10.80 13.79 -25.50
CA ALA A 329 -11.05 14.99 -24.70
C ALA A 329 -12.53 15.08 -24.29
N ALA A 330 -13.46 14.93 -25.24
CA ALA A 330 -14.89 14.96 -24.98
C ALA A 330 -15.34 13.85 -24.03
N GLN A 331 -14.81 12.63 -24.18
CA GLN A 331 -15.13 11.50 -23.30
C GLN A 331 -14.63 11.73 -21.87
N ILE A 332 -13.41 12.24 -21.70
CA ILE A 332 -12.84 12.56 -20.37
C ILE A 332 -13.65 13.67 -19.70
N CYS A 333 -13.93 14.76 -20.43
CA CYS A 333 -14.75 15.86 -19.93
C CYS A 333 -16.15 15.39 -19.50
N LYS A 334 -16.81 14.57 -20.33
CA LYS A 334 -18.10 13.96 -20.00
C LYS A 334 -18.03 13.10 -18.73
N SER A 335 -16.96 12.32 -18.58
CA SER A 335 -16.73 11.49 -17.38
C SER A 335 -16.60 12.36 -16.13
N TRP A 336 -15.80 13.45 -16.16
CA TRP A 336 -15.73 14.38 -15.03
C TRP A 336 -17.05 15.08 -14.73
N GLU A 337 -17.84 15.45 -15.74
CA GLU A 337 -19.17 16.02 -15.52
C GLU A 337 -20.12 15.03 -14.84
N GLN A 338 -20.04 13.75 -15.18
CA GLN A 338 -20.80 12.70 -14.50
C GLN A 338 -20.36 12.53 -13.04
N GLU A 339 -19.05 12.57 -12.79
CA GLU A 339 -18.50 12.53 -11.42
C GLU A 339 -18.87 13.76 -10.60
N ARG A 340 -18.94 14.97 -11.19
CA ARG A 340 -19.41 16.17 -10.47
C ARG A 340 -20.87 16.04 -10.00
N ARG A 341 -21.67 15.22 -10.69
CA ARG A 341 -23.08 14.98 -10.37
C ARG A 341 -23.28 13.87 -9.35
N LYS A 342 -22.33 12.94 -9.22
CA LYS A 342 -22.41 11.79 -8.31
C LYS A 342 -21.45 11.99 -7.14
N PRO A 343 -21.90 11.83 -5.89
CA PRO A 343 -20.97 11.85 -4.78
C PRO A 343 -19.93 10.73 -4.95
N PRO A 344 -18.64 10.99 -4.68
CA PRO A 344 -17.62 9.95 -4.75
C PRO A 344 -17.97 8.82 -3.79
N SER A 345 -17.99 7.60 -4.30
CA SER A 345 -18.19 6.40 -3.50
C SER A 345 -16.84 5.99 -2.92
N LEU A 346 -16.58 6.39 -1.68
CA LEU A 346 -15.29 6.17 -1.04
C LEU A 346 -15.33 4.91 -0.19
N MET A 347 -14.44 3.97 -0.45
CA MET A 347 -14.06 2.95 0.51
C MET A 347 -12.90 3.47 1.33
N ILE A 348 -13.20 3.94 2.54
CA ILE A 348 -12.16 4.30 3.49
C ILE A 348 -11.79 3.03 4.24
N LEU A 349 -10.51 2.68 4.21
CA LEU A 349 -9.98 1.72 5.15
C LEU A 349 -9.87 2.42 6.51
N VAL A 350 -11.00 2.53 7.22
CA VAL A 350 -11.06 3.02 8.60
C VAL A 350 -10.57 1.94 9.54
N ASP A 351 -9.41 2.12 10.16
CA ASP A 351 -8.96 1.26 11.26
C ASP A 351 -9.91 1.41 12.47
N VAL A 352 -11.00 0.66 12.45
CA VAL A 352 -11.94 0.56 13.56
C VAL A 352 -11.43 -0.56 14.46
N PHE A 353 -10.41 -0.37 15.30
CA PHE A 353 -10.55 -0.90 16.67
C PHE A 353 -9.81 -0.29 17.85
N LYS A 354 -10.65 0.08 18.84
CA LYS A 354 -10.36 -0.07 20.27
C LYS A 354 -11.44 -0.83 21.10
N ARG A 355 -12.56 -1.36 20.53
CA ARG A 355 -13.67 -1.92 21.36
C ARG A 355 -14.35 -3.27 20.99
N ASP A 356 -14.43 -3.78 19.75
CA ASP A 356 -15.03 -5.12 19.49
C ASP A 356 -14.64 -5.74 18.13
N PRO A 357 -13.72 -6.73 18.04
CA PRO A 357 -13.20 -7.35 16.81
C PRO A 357 -14.18 -7.68 15.66
N ARG A 358 -15.50 -7.79 15.90
CA ARG A 358 -16.54 -7.99 14.86
C ARG A 358 -16.87 -6.78 13.98
N LEU A 359 -16.45 -5.58 14.36
CA LEU A 359 -16.67 -4.30 13.63
C LEU A 359 -15.39 -3.75 12.89
N ARG A 360 -14.28 -4.53 12.71
CA ARG A 360 -13.01 -3.99 12.13
C ARG A 360 -13.30 -3.69 10.68
N LEU A 361 -12.94 -2.47 10.25
CA LEU A 361 -12.91 -2.07 8.84
C LEU A 361 -14.13 -2.55 8.06
N TYR A 362 -15.31 -1.99 8.38
CA TYR A 362 -16.29 -1.86 7.30
C TYR A 362 -15.62 -0.97 6.24
N PRO A 363 -15.58 -1.37 4.96
CA PRO A 363 -15.55 -0.37 3.92
C PRO A 363 -16.80 0.47 4.14
N MET A 364 -16.66 1.58 4.87
CA MET A 364 -17.72 2.56 4.90
C MET A 364 -17.71 3.13 3.51
N THR A 365 -18.60 2.59 2.68
CA THR A 365 -18.94 3.19 1.42
C THR A 365 -19.74 4.42 1.78
N ILE A 366 -19.06 5.56 1.90
CA ILE A 366 -19.75 6.82 2.09
C ILE A 366 -20.26 7.22 0.71
N GLN A 367 -21.53 6.91 0.46
CA GLN A 367 -22.33 7.53 -0.60
C GLN A 367 -23.31 8.45 0.10
N SER A 368 -23.09 9.75 0.03
CA SER A 368 -24.09 10.71 0.48
C SER A 368 -24.29 11.77 -0.58
N ASP A 369 -25.54 12.16 -0.83
CA ASP A 369 -25.89 13.16 -1.86
C ASP A 369 -25.26 14.54 -1.61
N GLY A 370 -24.56 14.71 -0.48
CA GLY A 370 -23.51 15.72 -0.28
C GLY A 370 -23.97 17.17 -0.49
N ARG A 371 -25.27 17.41 -0.62
CA ARG A 371 -25.88 18.73 -0.72
C ARG A 371 -26.51 19.07 0.61
N GLU A 372 -27.44 18.25 1.09
CA GLU A 372 -28.10 18.50 2.38
C GLU A 372 -27.19 18.23 3.56
N GLU A 373 -26.40 17.15 3.59
CA GLU A 373 -25.53 16.86 4.73
C GLU A 373 -24.31 17.77 4.80
N LEU A 374 -23.73 18.18 3.67
CA LEU A 374 -22.61 19.12 3.62
C LEU A 374 -23.06 20.56 3.83
N ALA A 375 -24.23 20.95 3.30
CA ALA A 375 -24.83 22.24 3.64
C ALA A 375 -25.31 22.24 5.10
N ALA A 376 -25.87 21.15 5.62
CA ALA A 376 -26.29 21.04 7.02
C ALA A 376 -25.11 20.91 7.97
N LEU A 377 -24.01 20.23 7.61
CA LEU A 377 -22.80 20.15 8.43
C LEU A 377 -22.04 21.48 8.37
N SER A 378 -21.92 22.10 7.19
CA SER A 378 -21.36 23.45 7.05
C SER A 378 -22.22 24.49 7.77
N ALA A 379 -23.55 24.42 7.66
CA ALA A 379 -24.48 25.29 8.40
C ALA A 379 -24.45 24.99 9.89
N ARG A 380 -24.38 23.72 10.33
CA ARG A 380 -24.23 23.35 11.75
C ARG A 380 -22.88 23.77 12.31
N LEU A 381 -21.81 23.68 11.53
CA LEU A 381 -20.47 24.16 11.89
C LEU A 381 -20.47 25.69 11.97
N GLN A 382 -20.99 26.39 10.96
CA GLN A 382 -21.09 27.86 10.97
C GLN A 382 -22.04 28.36 12.07
N GLN A 383 -23.18 27.71 12.28
CA GLN A 383 -24.13 27.99 13.36
C GLN A 383 -23.50 27.72 14.73
N LYS A 384 -22.70 26.65 14.88
CA LYS A 384 -21.99 26.35 16.14
C LYS A 384 -20.82 27.30 16.38
N ILE A 385 -20.07 27.68 15.35
CA ILE A 385 -19.04 28.72 15.41
C ILE A 385 -19.69 30.07 15.80
N ALA A 386 -20.86 30.39 15.25
CA ALA A 386 -21.64 31.57 15.63
C ALA A 386 -22.24 31.48 17.05
N SER A 387 -22.67 30.30 17.49
CA SER A 387 -23.25 30.08 18.83
C SER A 387 -22.18 30.06 19.92
N ALA A 388 -20.98 29.54 19.63
CA ALA A 388 -19.83 29.56 20.52
C ALA A 388 -19.32 31.00 20.78
N ARG A 389 -19.47 31.90 19.80
CA ARG A 389 -19.23 33.35 19.98
C ARG A 389 -20.23 34.02 20.94
N ASN A 390 -21.37 33.38 21.22
CA ASN A 390 -22.44 33.89 22.08
C ASN A 390 -22.56 33.15 23.43
N GLY A 391 -21.55 32.38 23.85
CA GLY A 391 -21.37 31.97 25.24
C GLY A 391 -22.35 30.94 25.84
N LYS A 392 -22.95 30.03 25.05
CA LYS A 392 -23.85 28.98 25.59
C LYS A 392 -23.23 27.58 25.57
N SER A 393 -23.35 26.83 26.68
CA SER A 393 -22.65 25.57 26.96
C SER A 393 -23.36 24.29 26.46
N PHE A 394 -22.56 23.24 26.25
CA PHE A 394 -22.82 22.00 25.51
C PHE A 394 -23.59 20.89 26.27
N ALA A 395 -23.90 21.06 27.56
CA ALA A 395 -24.31 19.95 28.42
C ALA A 395 -25.73 19.38 28.17
N THR A 396 -26.61 20.10 27.45
CA THR A 396 -28.04 19.74 27.41
C THR A 396 -28.45 18.86 26.23
N HIS A 397 -27.61 18.63 25.21
CA HIS A 397 -28.07 17.99 23.94
C HIS A 397 -27.32 16.71 23.51
N ALA A 398 -26.31 16.24 24.25
CA ALA A 398 -25.55 15.04 23.87
C ALA A 398 -26.16 13.71 24.36
N GLY A 399 -27.16 13.77 25.25
CA GLY A 399 -27.75 12.58 25.90
C GLY A 399 -28.81 11.81 25.11
N GLN A 400 -29.32 12.34 23.99
CA GLN A 400 -30.50 11.77 23.30
C GLN A 400 -30.21 10.99 22.01
N LEU A 401 -28.95 10.75 21.65
CA LEU A 401 -28.60 10.17 20.33
C LEU A 401 -27.76 8.88 20.36
N LEU A 402 -27.54 8.27 21.53
CA LEU A 402 -26.65 7.09 21.66
C LEU A 402 -27.20 5.90 22.47
N VAL A 403 -28.50 5.84 22.72
CA VAL A 403 -29.16 4.66 23.28
C VAL A 403 -30.18 4.18 22.24
N TRP A 404 -30.33 2.87 22.07
CA TRP A 404 -31.24 2.12 21.18
C TRP A 404 -30.56 1.31 20.07
N THR A 405 -29.95 0.19 20.47
CA THR A 405 -30.00 -1.06 19.67
C THR A 405 -30.33 -2.22 20.60
N PRO A 406 -31.49 -2.90 20.46
CA PRO A 406 -31.93 -3.93 21.41
C PRO A 406 -31.09 -5.23 21.37
N PRO A 407 -30.85 -5.90 22.51
CA PRO A 407 -30.00 -7.10 22.61
C PRO A 407 -30.48 -8.33 21.83
N PHE A 408 -31.77 -8.44 21.48
CA PHE A 408 -32.35 -9.59 20.80
C PHE A 408 -32.03 -9.66 19.29
N LEU A 409 -31.40 -8.62 18.71
CA LEU A 409 -30.99 -8.60 17.31
C LEU A 409 -29.58 -9.20 17.07
N ARG A 410 -28.89 -9.70 18.11
CA ARG A 410 -27.58 -10.36 17.98
C ARG A 410 -27.59 -11.64 17.11
N PRO A 411 -28.60 -12.52 17.17
CA PRO A 411 -28.67 -13.70 16.28
C PRO A 411 -28.83 -13.33 14.79
N LEU A 412 -29.43 -12.17 14.50
CA LEU A 412 -29.63 -11.65 13.15
C LEU A 412 -28.31 -11.24 12.47
N SER A 413 -27.26 -10.92 13.24
CA SER A 413 -25.93 -10.59 12.70
C SER A 413 -25.18 -11.81 12.15
N VAL A 414 -25.42 -13.00 12.70
CA VAL A 414 -24.86 -14.27 12.21
C VAL A 414 -25.63 -14.75 10.99
N TRP A 415 -26.96 -14.64 11.00
CA TRP A 415 -27.80 -14.91 9.83
C TRP A 415 -27.51 -13.97 8.65
N ALA A 416 -27.25 -12.68 8.93
CA ALA A 416 -26.87 -11.69 7.91
C ALA A 416 -25.48 -11.97 7.30
N SER A 417 -24.50 -12.44 8.08
CA SER A 417 -23.15 -12.83 7.59
C SER A 417 -23.22 -13.91 6.49
N GLU A 418 -24.09 -14.90 6.66
CA GLU A 418 -24.25 -16.00 5.71
C GLU A 418 -25.08 -15.60 4.48
N GLN A 419 -26.09 -14.74 4.65
CA GLN A 419 -26.99 -14.30 3.58
C GLN A 419 -26.49 -13.07 2.78
N LEU A 420 -25.52 -12.30 3.29
CA LEU A 420 -24.95 -11.12 2.61
C LEU A 420 -23.72 -11.43 1.74
N ARG A 421 -23.19 -12.67 1.78
CA ARG A 421 -22.09 -13.13 0.92
C ARG A 421 -22.34 -12.90 -0.59
N PRO A 422 -23.56 -13.07 -1.13
CA PRO A 422 -23.90 -12.69 -2.51
C PRO A 422 -23.95 -11.17 -2.75
N PHE A 423 -24.23 -10.36 -1.72
CA PHE A 423 -24.39 -8.90 -1.80
C PHE A 423 -23.08 -8.12 -1.65
N GLN A 424 -22.02 -8.70 -1.08
CA GLN A 424 -20.68 -8.08 -1.03
C GLN A 424 -20.13 -7.72 -2.43
N SER A 425 -20.49 -8.51 -3.45
CA SER A 425 -20.16 -8.21 -4.86
C SER A 425 -20.81 -6.92 -5.38
N ARG A 426 -21.83 -6.39 -4.67
CA ARG A 426 -22.60 -5.18 -5.03
C ARG A 426 -22.17 -3.92 -4.25
N ILE A 427 -21.41 -4.04 -3.16
CA ILE A 427 -20.84 -2.89 -2.44
C ILE A 427 -19.48 -2.58 -3.09
N GLN A 428 -19.52 -2.07 -4.32
CA GLN A 428 -18.31 -1.62 -5.02
C GLN A 428 -18.20 -0.12 -4.82
N ALA A 429 -17.21 0.29 -4.04
CA ALA A 429 -16.80 1.68 -4.02
C ALA A 429 -15.89 1.94 -5.22
N ASP A 430 -16.16 3.02 -5.94
CA ASP A 430 -15.36 3.43 -7.08
C ASP A 430 -13.95 3.88 -6.67
N GLU A 431 -13.73 4.23 -5.39
CA GLU A 431 -12.45 4.72 -4.89
C GLU A 431 -12.01 4.06 -3.59
N VAL A 432 -10.70 3.86 -3.43
CA VAL A 432 -10.08 3.33 -2.21
C VAL A 432 -9.24 4.40 -1.53
N PHE A 433 -9.48 4.66 -0.25
CA PHE A 433 -8.71 5.57 0.59
C PHE A 433 -7.93 4.78 1.65
N SER A 434 -6.60 4.81 1.57
CA SER A 434 -5.69 4.16 2.52
C SER A 434 -4.79 5.21 3.17
N ASN A 435 -4.82 5.31 4.49
CA ASN A 435 -3.94 6.21 5.24
C ASN A 435 -3.20 5.44 6.34
N LEU A 436 -1.87 5.48 6.32
CA LEU A 436 -1.03 4.88 7.37
C LEU A 436 -0.92 5.74 8.64
N GLY A 437 -1.45 6.96 8.61
CA GLY A 437 -1.37 7.90 9.70
C GLY A 437 0.00 8.54 9.84
N SER A 438 0.30 9.03 11.05
CA SER A 438 1.63 9.49 11.42
C SER A 438 2.51 8.30 11.70
N VAL A 439 3.69 8.30 11.09
CA VAL A 439 4.74 7.36 11.44
C VAL A 439 5.30 7.75 12.82
N GLY A 440 5.89 6.79 13.53
CA GLY A 440 6.48 7.04 14.86
C GLY A 440 7.68 7.97 14.78
N GLU A 441 8.07 8.57 15.91
CA GLU A 441 9.20 9.53 15.98
C GLU A 441 10.52 8.94 15.45
N HIS A 442 10.74 7.65 15.67
CA HIS A 442 11.91 6.91 15.18
C HIS A 442 11.70 6.25 13.82
N SER A 443 10.51 6.33 13.23
CA SER A 443 10.22 5.69 11.96
C SER A 443 10.80 6.53 10.82
N SER A 444 11.46 5.86 9.89
CA SER A 444 12.09 6.44 8.71
C SER A 444 11.20 6.42 7.47
N ILE A 445 9.97 5.91 7.60
CA ILE A 445 8.98 5.84 6.51
C ILE A 445 8.66 7.24 6.00
N SER A 446 8.88 7.46 4.69
CA SER A 446 8.74 8.78 4.07
C SER A 446 7.73 8.84 2.91
N ARG A 447 7.35 7.71 2.29
CA ARG A 447 6.35 7.64 1.22
C ARG A 447 5.48 6.40 1.34
N PHE A 448 4.28 6.45 0.77
CA PHE A 448 3.31 5.36 0.79
C PHE A 448 2.42 5.33 -0.45
N THR A 449 2.26 4.17 -1.08
CA THR A 449 1.17 3.89 -2.02
C THR A 449 0.45 2.61 -1.62
N SER A 450 -0.88 2.64 -1.71
CA SER A 450 -1.74 1.50 -1.39
C SER A 450 -1.72 0.42 -2.46
N ALA A 451 -2.34 -0.72 -2.20
CA ALA A 451 -2.47 -1.89 -3.06
C ALA A 451 -3.27 -1.70 -4.33
N ARG A 452 -2.80 -2.34 -5.41
CA ARG A 452 -3.55 -2.51 -6.67
C ARG A 452 -4.64 -3.55 -6.45
N GLY A 453 -5.90 -3.14 -6.34
CA GLY A 453 -7.03 -4.03 -6.53
C GLY A 453 -7.44 -3.97 -8.00
N ARG A 454 -7.36 -5.06 -8.76
CA ARG A 454 -7.84 -5.09 -10.16
C ARG A 454 -9.35 -5.38 -10.25
N VAL A 455 -10.14 -4.92 -9.28
CA VAL A 455 -11.58 -4.90 -9.50
C VAL A 455 -11.80 -3.85 -10.60
N GLN A 456 -12.37 -4.25 -11.73
CA GLN A 456 -12.62 -3.35 -12.88
C GLN A 456 -13.39 -2.07 -12.50
N SER A 457 -14.04 -2.05 -11.34
CA SER A 457 -14.76 -0.90 -10.81
C SER A 457 -13.93 0.08 -9.98
N GLN A 458 -12.71 -0.26 -9.54
CA GLN A 458 -11.87 0.69 -8.83
C GLN A 458 -11.27 1.70 -9.81
N THR A 459 -11.78 2.92 -9.74
CA THR A 459 -11.43 4.06 -10.60
C THR A 459 -10.34 4.94 -10.02
N ARG A 460 -10.08 4.86 -8.71
CA ARG A 460 -9.00 5.60 -8.02
C ARG A 460 -8.54 4.88 -6.77
N VAL A 461 -7.23 4.90 -6.51
CA VAL A 461 -6.66 4.45 -5.23
C VAL A 461 -5.79 5.55 -4.65
N TRP A 462 -6.11 5.96 -3.42
CA TRP A 462 -5.44 7.00 -2.67
C TRP A 462 -4.59 6.40 -1.55
N GLY A 463 -3.33 6.80 -1.48
CA GLY A 463 -2.43 6.49 -0.38
C GLY A 463 -2.03 7.76 0.37
N MET A 464 -2.08 7.73 1.70
CA MET A 464 -1.58 8.82 2.55
C MET A 464 -0.64 8.32 3.63
N VAL A 465 0.39 9.12 3.93
CA VAL A 465 1.27 8.92 5.09
C VAL A 465 1.77 10.26 5.58
N THR A 466 1.80 10.45 6.90
CA THR A 466 2.47 11.60 7.53
C THR A 466 3.84 11.15 8.01
N THR A 467 4.90 11.78 7.49
CA THR A 467 6.28 11.47 7.90
C THR A 467 6.59 12.06 9.28
N ARG A 468 7.71 11.64 9.88
CA ARG A 468 8.19 12.18 11.16
C ARG A 468 8.49 13.68 11.10
N GLU A 469 8.85 14.21 9.93
CA GLU A 469 9.06 15.64 9.70
C GLU A 469 7.73 16.42 9.59
N GLY A 470 6.58 15.76 9.77
CA GLY A 470 5.27 16.39 9.68
C GLY A 470 4.85 16.72 8.25
N VAL A 471 5.40 16.02 7.25
CA VAL A 471 5.00 16.17 5.86
C VAL A 471 3.95 15.12 5.52
N LEU A 472 2.81 15.56 4.98
CA LEU A 472 1.76 14.65 4.50
C LEU A 472 1.98 14.33 3.01
N TYR A 473 2.40 13.11 2.73
CA TYR A 473 2.48 12.57 1.37
C TYR A 473 1.12 12.00 0.97
N VAL A 474 0.69 12.37 -0.24
CA VAL A 474 -0.51 11.82 -0.89
C VAL A 474 -0.10 11.20 -2.21
N THR A 475 -0.58 9.99 -2.46
CA THR A 475 -0.42 9.28 -3.72
C THR A 475 -1.78 8.98 -4.31
N LEU A 476 -1.88 9.06 -5.64
CA LEU A 476 -3.06 8.69 -6.40
C LEU A 476 -2.64 7.69 -7.46
N ARG A 477 -3.38 6.58 -7.58
CA ARG A 477 -3.19 5.58 -8.61
C ARG A 477 -4.51 5.26 -9.32
N ASP A 478 -4.37 4.63 -10.48
CA ASP A 478 -5.41 3.92 -11.21
C ASP A 478 -6.53 4.87 -11.64
N PHE A 479 -6.17 6.10 -12.05
CA PHE A 479 -7.05 7.22 -12.41
C PHE A 479 -7.91 6.95 -13.67
N GLN A 480 -8.70 5.89 -13.61
CA GLN A 480 -9.56 5.39 -14.66
C GLN A 480 -10.97 5.97 -14.50
N PRO A 481 -11.81 5.97 -15.55
CA PRO A 481 -11.48 5.64 -16.95
C PRO A 481 -10.68 6.75 -17.66
N HIS A 482 -10.40 7.87 -16.98
CA HIS A 482 -9.89 9.12 -17.57
C HIS A 482 -8.58 8.97 -18.34
N VAL A 483 -7.75 7.99 -18.00
CA VAL A 483 -6.42 7.82 -18.59
C VAL A 483 -6.27 6.58 -19.46
N GLN A 484 -7.32 5.74 -19.59
CA GLN A 484 -7.23 4.43 -20.24
C GLN A 484 -6.73 4.50 -21.69
N HIS A 485 -7.13 5.55 -22.39
CA HIS A 485 -6.89 5.73 -23.82
C HIS A 485 -5.73 6.68 -24.13
N LEU A 486 -5.13 7.28 -23.10
CA LEU A 486 -4.03 8.22 -23.24
C LEU A 486 -2.71 7.46 -23.38
N SER A 487 -1.73 8.10 -24.03
CA SER A 487 -0.35 7.62 -23.97
C SER A 487 0.15 7.66 -22.51
N PRO A 488 1.10 6.82 -22.08
CA PRO A 488 1.58 6.81 -20.69
C PRO A 488 2.03 8.18 -20.19
N LYS A 489 2.66 8.98 -21.05
CA LYS A 489 3.09 10.35 -20.73
C LYS A 489 1.90 11.28 -20.48
N LEU A 490 0.90 11.27 -21.36
CA LEU A 490 -0.30 12.10 -21.23
C LEU A 490 -1.14 11.70 -20.02
N ALA A 491 -1.36 10.40 -19.86
CA ALA A 491 -2.01 9.79 -18.71
C ALA A 491 -1.36 10.27 -17.39
N GLN A 492 -0.03 10.21 -17.34
CA GLN A 492 0.73 10.64 -16.19
C GLN A 492 0.56 12.12 -15.86
N THR A 493 0.66 12.99 -16.87
CA THR A 493 0.50 14.43 -16.68
C THR A 493 -0.91 14.75 -16.19
N LEU A 494 -1.93 14.09 -16.72
CA LEU A 494 -3.31 14.30 -16.31
C LEU A 494 -3.58 13.85 -14.87
N THR A 495 -3.07 12.68 -14.47
CA THR A 495 -3.21 12.18 -13.09
C THR A 495 -2.49 13.08 -12.08
N GLN A 496 -1.30 13.60 -12.44
CA GLN A 496 -0.58 14.55 -11.59
C GLN A 496 -1.36 15.86 -11.44
N ASP A 497 -1.95 16.38 -12.52
CA ASP A 497 -2.79 17.58 -12.46
C ASP A 497 -3.97 17.43 -11.50
N TYR A 498 -4.67 16.30 -11.59
CA TYR A 498 -5.80 16.00 -10.72
C TYR A 498 -5.37 15.96 -9.24
N LEU A 499 -4.25 15.28 -8.93
CA LEU A 499 -3.73 15.20 -7.57
C LEU A 499 -3.26 16.57 -7.04
N ASP A 500 -2.55 17.36 -7.86
CA ASP A 500 -2.11 18.71 -7.49
C ASP A 500 -3.33 19.59 -7.15
N ALA A 501 -4.37 19.55 -7.98
CA ALA A 501 -5.61 20.28 -7.75
C ALA A 501 -6.35 19.79 -6.49
N TYR A 502 -6.29 18.50 -6.15
CA TYR A 502 -6.81 17.96 -4.90
C TYR A 502 -6.08 18.55 -3.68
N THR A 503 -4.75 18.58 -3.70
CA THR A 503 -3.97 19.19 -2.60
C THR A 503 -4.29 20.67 -2.43
N ALA A 504 -4.49 21.40 -3.53
CA ALA A 504 -4.93 22.80 -3.49
C ALA A 504 -6.34 22.94 -2.88
N THR A 505 -7.26 22.02 -3.18
CA THR A 505 -8.60 21.99 -2.54
C THR A 505 -8.48 21.78 -1.03
N VAL A 506 -7.66 20.84 -0.57
CA VAL A 506 -7.42 20.63 0.88
C VAL A 506 -6.93 21.92 1.53
N ASN A 507 -5.95 22.60 0.93
CA ASN A 507 -5.38 23.83 1.46
C ASN A 507 -6.38 25.00 1.51
N ARG A 508 -7.23 25.15 0.49
CA ARG A 508 -8.31 26.16 0.48
C ARG A 508 -9.35 25.89 1.57
N LEU A 509 -9.67 24.63 1.85
CA LEU A 509 -10.57 24.29 2.96
C LEU A 509 -9.95 24.66 4.31
N ILE A 510 -8.66 24.36 4.51
CA ILE A 510 -7.94 24.76 5.73
C ILE A 510 -7.99 26.27 5.91
N GLU A 511 -7.73 27.06 4.85
CA GLU A 511 -7.83 28.52 4.87
C GLU A 511 -9.23 29.01 5.21
N ARG A 512 -10.26 28.46 4.56
CA ARG A 512 -11.65 28.89 4.73
C ARG A 512 -12.17 28.67 6.15
N PHE A 513 -11.69 27.65 6.84
CA PHE A 513 -12.09 27.35 8.22
C PHE A 513 -11.12 27.88 9.27
N SER A 514 -9.98 28.43 8.84
CA SER A 514 -9.06 29.15 9.72
C SER A 514 -9.57 30.55 9.99
#